data_AF-A0AAD6L8D8-F1
#
_entry.id   AF-A0AAD6L8D8-F1
#
_cell.length_a   1.000
_cell.length_b   1.000
_cell.length_c   1.000
_cell.angle_alpha   90.00
_cell.angle_beta   90.00
_cell.angle_gamma   90.00
#
_symmetry.space_group_name_H-M   'P 1'
#
loop_
_entity.id
_entity.type
_entity.pdbx_description
1 polymer ?
#
loop_
_entity_poly.entity_id
_entity_poly.type
_entity_poly.pdbx_seq_one_letter_code
_entity_poly.pdbx_strand_id
1 'polypeptide(L)' 'MPTIKQLIRNTRQPIRNVTKSPALGRCPQRRGTCTRMYVRLVQISDYAYGSCLYRY' A
#
# COMPACT_ATOMS: atom_id res chain seq x y z
N MET A 1 10.77 22.61 19.83
CA MET A 1 12.09 22.03 19.51
C MET A 1 12.50 21.11 20.66
N PRO A 2 12.69 19.80 20.46
CA PRO A 2 13.08 18.90 21.57
C PRO A 2 14.56 19.06 21.93
N THR A 3 14.87 18.94 23.22
CA THR A 3 16.24 19.01 23.77
C THR A 3 16.93 17.63 23.75
N ILE A 4 18.26 17.60 23.82
CA ILE A 4 19.06 16.37 23.75
C ILE A 4 18.66 15.37 24.86
N LYS A 5 18.40 15.86 26.08
CA LYS A 5 17.95 15.02 27.20
C LYS A 5 16.60 14.33 26.93
N GLN A 6 15.71 14.95 26.13
CA GLN A 6 14.44 14.35 25.73
C GLN A 6 14.63 13.24 24.70
N LEU A 7 15.57 13.39 23.77
CA LEU A 7 15.88 12.37 22.76
C LEU A 7 16.61 11.14 23.36
N ILE A 8 17.41 11.35 24.41
CA ILE A 8 18.08 10.25 25.13
C ILE A 8 17.06 9.41 25.91
N ARG A 9 16.07 10.05 26.55
CA ARG A 9 15.01 9.36 27.29
C ARG A 9 13.98 8.73 26.35
N ASN A 10 13.60 9.45 25.30
CA ASN A 10 12.61 9.03 24.31
C ASN A 10 13.24 9.15 22.92
N THR A 11 13.83 8.05 22.46
CA THR A 11 14.41 7.98 21.12
C THR A 11 13.30 8.07 20.07
N ARG A 12 13.61 8.74 18.95
CA ARG A 12 12.66 8.81 17.83
C ARG A 12 12.50 7.43 17.22
N GLN A 13 11.27 6.97 17.14
CA GLN A 13 10.94 5.73 16.45
C GLN A 13 10.92 5.97 14.94
N PRO A 14 11.49 5.05 14.12
CA PRO A 14 11.37 5.15 12.67
C PRO A 14 9.90 4.99 12.25
N ILE A 15 9.47 5.78 11.28
CA ILE A 15 8.12 5.67 10.71
C ILE A 15 8.08 4.39 9.85
N ARG A 16 7.13 3.50 10.14
CA ARG A 16 6.92 2.28 9.36
C ARG A 16 6.22 2.65 8.05
N ASN A 17 6.92 2.51 6.94
CA ASN A 17 6.37 2.74 5.61
C ASN A 17 5.83 1.43 5.03
N VAL A 18 4.51 1.36 4.79
CA VAL A 18 3.87 0.23 4.10
C VAL A 18 3.68 0.59 2.63
N THR A 19 4.09 -0.29 1.74
CA THR A 19 3.90 -0.10 0.29
C THR A 19 2.45 -0.33 -0.09
N LYS A 20 1.91 0.49 -0.99
CA LYS A 20 0.55 0.31 -1.55
C LYS A 20 0.38 -1.01 -2.31
N SER A 21 1.49 -1.61 -2.77
CA SER A 21 1.49 -2.85 -3.56
C SER A 21 2.43 -3.91 -2.96
N PRO A 22 2.07 -4.53 -1.82
CA PRO A 22 2.94 -5.51 -1.15
C PRO A 22 3.11 -6.79 -1.97
N ALA A 23 2.11 -7.16 -2.78
CA ALA A 23 2.14 -8.34 -3.64
C ALA A 23 3.31 -8.36 -4.64
N LEU A 24 3.83 -7.20 -5.03
CA LEU A 24 4.95 -7.08 -5.98
C LEU A 24 6.31 -7.40 -5.35
N GLY A 25 6.44 -7.38 -4.02
CA GLY A 25 7.66 -7.77 -3.31
C GLY A 25 8.95 -7.21 -3.91
N ARG A 26 8.97 -5.91 -4.23
CA ARG A 26 10.11 -5.17 -4.84
C ARG A 26 10.41 -5.45 -6.32
N CYS A 27 9.61 -6.28 -7.00
CA CYS A 27 9.70 -6.48 -8.45
C CYS A 27 8.82 -5.46 -9.20
N PRO A 28 9.23 -4.97 -10.39
CA PRO A 28 8.41 -4.04 -11.18
C PRO A 28 7.13 -4.69 -11.71
N GLN A 29 7.15 -6.00 -11.98
CA GLN A 29 6.00 -6.77 -12.43
C GLN A 29 6.11 -8.20 -11.88
N ARG A 30 4.97 -8.82 -11.55
CA ARG A 30 4.88 -10.26 -11.24
C ARG A 30 3.86 -10.94 -12.15
N ARG A 31 4.13 -12.19 -12.54
CA ARG A 31 3.22 -13.04 -13.31
C ARG A 31 2.33 -13.82 -12.35
N GLY A 32 1.06 -13.99 -12.70
CA GLY A 32 0.09 -14.81 -11.96
C GLY A 32 -1.01 -15.31 -12.90
N THR A 33 -1.72 -16.35 -12.46
CA THR A 33 -2.87 -16.93 -13.19
C THR A 33 -4.16 -16.46 -12.55
N CYS A 34 -5.16 -16.13 -13.36
CA CYS A 34 -6.44 -15.66 -12.85
C CYS A 34 -7.31 -16.82 -12.35
N THR A 35 -7.79 -16.72 -11.12
CA THR A 35 -8.62 -17.77 -10.49
C THR A 35 -10.11 -17.58 -10.75
N ARG A 36 -10.57 -16.35 -11.01
CA ARG A 36 -11.98 -16.05 -11.34
C ARG A 36 -12.10 -14.80 -12.21
N MET A 37 -13.04 -14.84 -13.15
CA MET A 37 -13.41 -13.72 -14.01
C MET A 37 -14.77 -13.16 -13.58
N TYR A 38 -14.84 -11.85 -13.40
CA TYR A 38 -16.09 -11.15 -13.15
C TYR A 38 -16.12 -9.83 -13.89
N VAL A 39 -17.32 -9.42 -14.29
CA VAL A 39 -17.58 -8.09 -14.82
C VAL A 39 -18.14 -7.22 -13.69
N ARG A 40 -17.53 -6.06 -13.46
CA ARG A 40 -18.04 -5.04 -12.53
C ARG A 40 -18.64 -3.90 -13.35
N LEU A 41 -19.87 -3.51 -13.03
CA LEU A 41 -20.44 -2.26 -13.53
C LEU A 41 -19.94 -1.12 -12.64
N VAL A 42 -19.21 -0.17 -13.22
CA VAL A 42 -18.65 0.99 -12.52
C VAL A 42 -19.64 2.14 -12.63
N GLN A 43 -20.14 2.66 -11.51
CA GLN A 43 -20.84 3.95 -11.52
C GLN A 43 -19.78 5.05 -11.70
N ILE A 44 -20.03 5.93 -12.68
CA ILE A 44 -19.15 7.00 -13.19
C ILE A 44 -18.70 7.98 -12.08
N SER A 45 -19.21 7.88 -10.86
CA SER A 45 -18.79 8.71 -9.71
C SER A 45 -17.42 8.32 -9.12
N ASP A 46 -16.84 7.17 -9.49
CA ASP A 46 -15.61 6.62 -8.89
C ASP A 46 -14.37 6.66 -9.83
N TYR A 47 -14.28 7.61 -10.77
CA TYR A 47 -13.06 7.85 -11.59
C TYR A 47 -11.84 8.36 -10.79
N ALA A 48 -11.73 7.96 -9.52
CA ALA A 48 -10.57 8.23 -8.70
C ALA A 48 -9.94 6.98 -8.09
N TYR A 49 -10.36 5.75 -8.37
CA TYR A 49 -9.56 4.57 -7.99
C TYR A 49 -9.72 3.41 -8.98
N GLY A 50 -8.71 3.28 -9.86
CA GLY A 50 -8.43 2.05 -10.59
C GLY A 50 -8.36 0.88 -9.63
N SER A 51 -9.44 0.11 -9.56
CA SER A 51 -9.59 -1.00 -8.62
C SER A 51 -9.76 -2.29 -9.40
N CYS A 52 -8.65 -2.72 -10.03
CA CYS A 52 -8.39 -4.15 -10.14
C CYS A 52 -8.36 -4.65 -8.69
N LEU A 53 -9.38 -5.42 -8.29
CA LEU A 53 -9.40 -6.15 -7.03
C LEU A 53 -8.27 -7.20 -7.05
N TYR A 54 -7.03 -6.76 -6.91
CA TYR A 54 -6.04 -7.51 -6.17
C TYR A 54 -6.45 -7.36 -4.71
N ARG A 55 -7.41 -8.20 -4.30
CA ARG A 55 -7.45 -8.62 -2.91
C ARG A 55 -6.09 -9.25 -2.65
N TYR A 56 -5.42 -8.75 -1.61
CA TYR A 56 -4.16 -9.25 -1.06
C TYR A 56 -3.93 -10.74 -1.28
#